data_AF-A0A8T8HVE0-F1
#
_entry.id   AF-A0A8T8HVE0-F1
#
_cell.length_a   1.000
_cell.length_b   1.000
_cell.length_c   1.000
_cell.angle_alpha   90.00
_cell.angle_beta   90.00
_cell.angle_gamma   90.00
#
_symmetry.space_group_name_H-M   'P 1'
#
loop_
_entity.id
_entity.type
_entity.pdbx_description
1 polymer ?
#
loop_
_entity_poly.entity_id
_entity_poly.type
_entity_poly.pdbx_seq_one_letter_code
_entity_poly.pdbx_strand_id
1 'polypeptide(L)'
;PSLGLVRDPGTLAHEPLPEAALGSHAVQLDAWAGGGAPAGLAIDADFDPAWWRAALADAWAVLAGDHPAMAAEFTELVTVLTPMPSPPAGTSSATVADAFGCVFLSPTPDAETLAVTLAHEAQHTKLVALMDLFPLLAPDRREIFYAPWREDPRPLVGLLHGTYAHLGVAAFWRARPGLRAQTEFARWRSAALFTAETLLNSGKLTATGQAFVRGMAEVLRRWCAEPVHPTALAHAVAEAAAHRDRWATRVANTG
;
A
#
# COMPACT_ATOMS: atom_id res chain seq x y z
N PRO A 1 -18.35 -9.17 3.07
CA PRO A 1 -18.67 -9.39 1.63
C PRO A 1 -20.15 -9.72 1.43
N SER A 2 -20.84 -8.97 0.57
CA SER A 2 -22.21 -9.32 0.17
C SER A 2 -22.16 -10.48 -0.85
N LEU A 3 -23.17 -11.35 -0.85
CA LEU A 3 -23.28 -12.44 -1.84
C LEU A 3 -23.65 -11.92 -3.24
N GLY A 4 -23.98 -10.63 -3.37
CA GLY A 4 -24.53 -10.04 -4.56
C GLY A 4 -25.44 -8.85 -4.27
N LEU A 5 -25.85 -8.16 -5.31
CA LEU A 5 -26.83 -7.07 -5.23
C LEU A 5 -28.24 -7.67 -5.20
N VAL A 6 -28.99 -7.43 -4.13
CA VAL A 6 -30.40 -7.83 -4.02
C VAL A 6 -31.20 -7.05 -5.06
N ARG A 7 -31.78 -7.77 -6.02
CA ARG A 7 -32.60 -7.21 -7.09
C ARG A 7 -34.07 -7.07 -6.66
N ASP A 8 -34.54 -8.01 -5.84
CA ASP A 8 -35.89 -8.01 -5.29
C ASP A 8 -35.89 -8.56 -3.85
N PRO A 9 -36.16 -7.71 -2.84
CA PRO A 9 -36.23 -8.12 -1.43
C PRO A 9 -37.32 -9.17 -1.13
N GLY A 10 -38.40 -9.21 -1.93
CA GLY A 10 -39.53 -10.12 -1.72
C GLY A 10 -39.24 -11.56 -2.15
N THR A 11 -38.34 -11.74 -3.13
CA THR A 11 -37.92 -13.05 -3.64
C THR A 11 -36.51 -13.45 -3.22
N LEU A 12 -35.76 -12.54 -2.60
CA LEU A 12 -34.32 -12.67 -2.30
C LEU A 12 -33.47 -12.96 -3.56
N ALA A 13 -33.99 -12.59 -4.74
CA ALA A 13 -33.23 -12.67 -5.98
C ALA A 13 -32.03 -11.71 -5.90
N HIS A 14 -30.84 -12.23 -6.19
CA HIS A 14 -29.60 -11.45 -6.20
C HIS A 14 -28.79 -11.71 -7.45
N GLU A 15 -28.00 -10.72 -7.83
CA GLU A 15 -26.99 -10.84 -8.88
C GLU A 15 -25.62 -10.89 -8.22
N PRO A 16 -24.79 -11.92 -8.52
CA PRO A 16 -23.47 -12.04 -7.92
C PRO A 16 -22.61 -10.84 -8.30
N LEU A 17 -21.75 -10.41 -7.37
CA LEU A 17 -20.77 -9.37 -7.65
C LEU A 17 -19.79 -9.85 -8.74
N PRO A 18 -19.30 -8.94 -9.61
CA PRO A 18 -18.26 -9.30 -10.57
C PRO A 18 -17.01 -9.80 -9.85
N GLU A 19 -16.39 -10.86 -10.37
CA GLU A 19 -15.10 -11.35 -9.85
C GLU A 19 -13.98 -11.15 -10.87
N ALA A 20 -12.74 -11.02 -10.38
CA ALA A 20 -11.52 -11.04 -11.16
C ALA A 20 -10.64 -12.22 -10.73
N ALA A 21 -10.22 -13.03 -11.70
CA ALA A 21 -9.37 -14.19 -11.46
C ALA A 21 -7.90 -13.77 -11.33
N LEU A 22 -7.25 -14.27 -10.28
CA LEU A 22 -5.85 -14.05 -9.91
C LEU A 22 -5.16 -15.43 -9.82
N GLY A 23 -5.04 -16.12 -10.96
CA GLY A 23 -4.56 -17.50 -11.01
C GLY A 23 -5.63 -18.48 -10.49
N SER A 24 -5.32 -19.22 -9.42
CA SER A 24 -6.29 -20.11 -8.75
C SER A 24 -7.16 -19.40 -7.71
N HIS A 25 -6.88 -18.13 -7.42
CA HIS A 25 -7.66 -17.28 -6.51
C HIS A 25 -8.58 -16.35 -7.30
N ALA A 26 -9.63 -15.83 -6.66
CA ALA A 26 -10.46 -14.79 -7.23
C ALA A 26 -10.76 -13.72 -6.16
N VAL A 27 -10.84 -12.47 -6.61
CA VAL A 27 -11.28 -11.34 -5.78
C VAL A 27 -12.60 -10.81 -6.28
N GLN A 28 -13.48 -10.42 -5.36
CA GLN A 28 -14.72 -9.75 -5.68
C GLN A 28 -14.44 -8.27 -6.00
N LEU A 29 -15.10 -7.75 -7.03
CA LEU A 29 -15.14 -6.32 -7.35
C LEU A 29 -16.42 -5.74 -6.74
N ASP A 30 -16.29 -5.00 -5.64
CA ASP A 30 -17.43 -4.49 -4.88
C ASP A 30 -17.39 -2.97 -4.77
N ALA A 31 -18.44 -2.30 -5.25
CA ALA A 31 -18.65 -0.86 -5.10
C ALA A 31 -19.53 -0.50 -3.88
N TRP A 32 -19.79 -1.46 -2.98
CA TRP A 32 -20.54 -1.24 -1.74
C TRP A 32 -21.94 -0.65 -1.97
N ALA A 33 -22.61 -1.04 -3.06
CA ALA A 33 -23.92 -0.49 -3.42
C ALA A 33 -25.02 -0.80 -2.38
N GLY A 34 -24.81 -1.77 -1.49
CA GLY A 34 -25.65 -2.02 -0.31
C GLY A 34 -25.41 -1.07 0.87
N GLY A 35 -24.48 -0.12 0.74
CA GLY A 35 -24.03 0.76 1.82
C GLY A 35 -22.95 0.13 2.71
N GLY A 36 -22.55 0.86 3.75
CA GLY A 36 -21.52 0.41 4.71
C GLY A 36 -20.07 0.70 4.30
N ALA A 37 -19.88 1.40 3.18
CA ALA A 37 -18.59 1.93 2.79
C ALA A 37 -17.94 2.75 3.92
N PRO A 38 -16.63 2.59 4.18
CA PRO A 38 -15.92 3.39 5.17
C PRO A 38 -16.06 4.88 4.88
N ALA A 39 -16.38 5.67 5.92
CA ALA A 39 -16.61 7.09 5.77
C ALA A 39 -15.37 7.82 5.20
N GLY A 40 -15.60 8.70 4.23
CA GLY A 40 -14.55 9.54 3.63
C GLY A 40 -13.76 8.89 2.49
N LEU A 41 -14.05 7.63 2.13
CA LEU A 41 -13.53 7.02 0.91
C LEU A 41 -14.50 7.25 -0.25
N ALA A 42 -13.98 7.80 -1.35
CA ALA A 42 -14.72 7.90 -2.60
C ALA A 42 -14.71 6.54 -3.30
N ILE A 43 -15.89 6.01 -3.59
CA ILE A 43 -16.07 4.75 -4.32
C ILE A 43 -16.61 5.08 -5.71
N ASP A 44 -16.05 4.42 -6.72
CA ASP A 44 -16.56 4.48 -8.08
C ASP A 44 -17.64 3.41 -8.26
N ALA A 45 -18.90 3.84 -8.25
CA ALA A 45 -20.04 2.95 -8.42
C ALA A 45 -20.28 2.55 -9.88
N ASP A 46 -19.73 3.31 -10.84
CA ASP A 46 -19.94 3.14 -12.28
C ASP A 46 -18.69 2.53 -12.97
N PHE A 47 -17.86 1.82 -12.19
CA PHE A 47 -16.64 1.20 -12.69
C PHE A 47 -16.92 0.15 -13.79
N ASP A 48 -15.99 -0.01 -14.73
CA ASP A 48 -16.05 -1.08 -15.75
C ASP A 48 -15.41 -2.38 -15.23
N PRO A 49 -16.19 -3.44 -14.94
CA PRO A 49 -15.63 -4.70 -14.46
C PRO A 49 -14.74 -5.41 -15.49
N ALA A 50 -14.98 -5.21 -16.79
CA ALA A 50 -14.18 -5.83 -17.84
C ALA A 50 -12.77 -5.23 -17.88
N TRP A 51 -12.67 -3.90 -17.78
CA TRP A 51 -11.38 -3.22 -17.64
C TRP A 51 -10.62 -3.69 -16.41
N TRP A 52 -11.27 -3.73 -15.24
CA TRP A 52 -10.62 -4.18 -14.00
C TRP A 52 -10.12 -5.61 -14.08
N ARG A 53 -10.90 -6.53 -14.67
CA ARG A 53 -10.46 -7.91 -14.91
C ARG A 53 -9.20 -7.98 -15.76
N ALA A 54 -9.15 -7.20 -16.85
CA ALA A 54 -7.98 -7.17 -17.73
C ALA A 54 -6.76 -6.58 -17.02
N ALA A 55 -6.91 -5.42 -16.38
CA ALA A 55 -5.84 -4.76 -15.64
C ALA A 55 -5.27 -5.63 -14.51
N LEU A 56 -6.16 -6.30 -13.75
CA LEU A 56 -5.76 -7.21 -12.69
C LEU A 56 -5.08 -8.46 -13.22
N ALA A 57 -5.55 -9.02 -14.33
CA ALA A 57 -4.88 -10.18 -14.95
C ALA A 57 -3.44 -9.83 -15.37
N ASP A 58 -3.24 -8.68 -16.01
CA ASP A 58 -1.91 -8.22 -16.44
C ASP A 58 -0.99 -7.93 -15.22
N ALA A 59 -1.52 -7.25 -14.21
CA ALA A 59 -0.78 -6.97 -12.97
C ALA A 59 -0.44 -8.25 -12.20
N TRP A 60 -1.36 -9.20 -12.17
CA TRP A 60 -1.16 -10.48 -11.51
C TRP A 60 -0.10 -11.32 -12.21
N ALA A 61 -0.01 -11.25 -13.55
CA ALA A 61 1.07 -11.91 -14.29
C ALA A 61 2.45 -11.39 -13.86
N VAL A 62 2.59 -10.07 -13.62
CA VAL A 62 3.81 -9.47 -13.07
C VAL A 62 4.07 -9.95 -11.65
N LEU A 63 3.07 -9.85 -10.76
CA LEU A 63 3.24 -10.17 -9.35
C LEU A 63 3.51 -11.66 -9.11
N ALA A 64 2.74 -12.55 -9.73
CA ALA A 64 2.90 -14.00 -9.58
C ALA A 64 4.16 -14.53 -10.29
N GLY A 65 4.57 -13.91 -11.39
CA GLY A 65 5.78 -14.28 -12.12
C GLY A 65 7.06 -13.90 -11.38
N ASP A 66 7.16 -12.62 -10.96
CA ASP A 66 8.39 -12.08 -10.40
C ASP A 66 8.44 -12.14 -8.86
N HIS A 67 7.27 -12.25 -8.20
CA HIS A 67 7.12 -12.15 -6.75
C HIS A 67 6.14 -13.21 -6.18
N PRO A 68 6.36 -14.52 -6.41
CA PRO A 68 5.41 -15.56 -6.03
C PRO A 68 5.08 -15.58 -4.53
N ALA A 69 6.03 -15.23 -3.66
CA ALA A 69 5.79 -15.09 -2.23
C ALA A 69 4.83 -13.95 -1.89
N MET A 70 4.96 -12.79 -2.56
CA MET A 70 4.04 -11.66 -2.35
C MET A 70 2.66 -11.97 -2.92
N ALA A 71 2.58 -12.67 -4.05
CA ALA A 71 1.32 -13.12 -4.62
C ALA A 71 0.59 -14.06 -3.64
N ALA A 72 1.30 -15.04 -3.05
CA ALA A 72 0.73 -15.93 -2.05
C ALA A 72 0.28 -15.18 -0.79
N GLU A 73 1.07 -14.21 -0.30
CA GLU A 73 0.63 -13.36 0.81
C GLU A 73 -0.65 -12.57 0.46
N PHE A 74 -0.74 -12.03 -0.75
CA PHE A 74 -1.90 -11.27 -1.20
C PHE A 74 -3.17 -12.13 -1.20
N THR A 75 -3.12 -13.37 -1.71
CA THR A 75 -4.30 -14.25 -1.78
C THR A 75 -4.85 -14.65 -0.40
N GLU A 76 -3.99 -14.69 0.63
CA GLU A 76 -4.41 -14.97 2.01
C GLU A 76 -5.05 -13.76 2.70
N LEU A 77 -4.75 -12.55 2.23
CA LEU A 77 -5.12 -11.31 2.90
C LEU A 77 -6.28 -10.60 2.21
N VAL A 78 -6.40 -10.69 0.88
CA VAL A 78 -7.32 -9.87 0.08
C VAL A 78 -8.37 -10.73 -0.60
N THR A 79 -9.63 -10.37 -0.36
CA THR A 79 -10.81 -11.03 -0.94
C THR A 79 -11.67 -10.08 -1.76
N VAL A 80 -11.58 -8.78 -1.50
CA VAL A 80 -12.37 -7.74 -2.17
C VAL A 80 -11.45 -6.63 -2.68
N LEU A 81 -11.71 -6.20 -3.91
CA LEU A 81 -11.19 -4.96 -4.47
C LEU A 81 -12.34 -3.99 -4.68
N THR A 82 -12.18 -2.76 -4.19
CA THR A 82 -13.17 -1.70 -4.35
C THR A 82 -12.61 -0.59 -5.23
N PRO A 83 -13.19 -0.39 -6.42
CA PRO A 83 -12.79 0.69 -7.31
C PRO A 83 -13.00 2.08 -6.69
N MET A 84 -12.00 2.94 -6.84
CA MET A 84 -12.04 4.36 -6.48
C MET A 84 -11.95 5.21 -7.74
N PRO A 85 -12.49 6.45 -7.73
CA PRO A 85 -12.29 7.38 -8.82
C PRO A 85 -10.81 7.72 -9.02
N SER A 86 -10.41 8.00 -10.26
CA SER A 86 -9.06 8.50 -10.56
C SER A 86 -8.80 9.83 -9.85
N PRO A 87 -7.68 9.97 -9.11
CA PRO A 87 -7.32 11.26 -8.52
C PRO A 87 -6.88 12.26 -9.62
N PRO A 88 -6.86 13.57 -9.32
CA PRO A 88 -6.37 14.58 -10.28
C PRO A 88 -4.93 14.38 -10.73
N ALA A 89 -4.10 13.70 -9.93
CA ALA A 89 -2.74 13.31 -10.27
C ALA A 89 -2.33 12.04 -9.52
N GLY A 90 -1.52 11.20 -10.17
CA GLY A 90 -0.97 9.97 -9.60
C GLY A 90 -2.00 8.84 -9.50
N THR A 91 -1.78 7.95 -8.54
CA THR A 91 -2.69 6.86 -8.17
C THR A 91 -3.10 7.01 -6.71
N SER A 92 -4.29 6.52 -6.36
CA SER A 92 -4.78 6.51 -4.99
C SER A 92 -5.18 5.10 -4.62
N SER A 93 -4.73 4.66 -3.46
CA SER A 93 -5.13 3.41 -2.85
C SER A 93 -5.33 3.60 -1.36
N ALA A 94 -6.15 2.73 -0.76
CA ALA A 94 -6.34 2.71 0.67
C ALA A 94 -6.65 1.31 1.17
N THR A 95 -6.15 1.02 2.37
CA THR A 95 -6.58 -0.09 3.21
C THR A 95 -7.08 0.51 4.52
N VAL A 96 -8.29 0.14 4.93
CA VAL A 96 -8.88 0.58 6.20
C VAL A 96 -9.10 -0.61 7.14
N ALA A 97 -8.90 -0.37 8.44
CA ALA A 97 -9.05 -1.43 9.43
C ALA A 97 -10.48 -2.00 9.47
N ASP A 98 -11.48 -1.14 9.34
CA ASP A 98 -12.89 -1.51 9.41
C ASP A 98 -13.39 -2.30 8.18
N ALA A 99 -12.56 -2.46 7.15
CA ALA A 99 -12.82 -3.31 5.99
C ALA A 99 -11.63 -4.24 5.72
N PHE A 100 -11.23 -5.02 6.72
CA PHE A 100 -10.17 -6.01 6.58
C PHE A 100 -10.42 -6.96 5.38
N GLY A 101 -9.40 -7.15 4.56
CA GLY A 101 -9.45 -7.94 3.33
C GLY A 101 -10.08 -7.23 2.12
N CYS A 102 -10.41 -5.95 2.27
CA CYS A 102 -10.81 -5.06 1.18
C CYS A 102 -9.70 -4.06 0.87
N VAL A 103 -9.31 -3.98 -0.40
CA VAL A 103 -8.36 -2.98 -0.89
C VAL A 103 -9.08 -2.01 -1.83
N PHE A 104 -8.95 -0.72 -1.56
CA PHE A 104 -9.53 0.34 -2.37
C PHE A 104 -8.48 0.85 -3.35
N LEU A 105 -8.80 0.87 -4.65
CA LEU A 105 -7.84 1.18 -5.71
C LEU A 105 -8.44 2.10 -6.76
N SER A 106 -7.73 3.16 -7.11
CA SER A 106 -8.00 3.89 -8.35
C SER A 106 -7.40 3.15 -9.55
N PRO A 107 -7.91 3.39 -10.77
CA PRO A 107 -7.22 2.97 -11.99
C PRO A 107 -5.74 3.39 -11.99
N THR A 108 -4.88 2.52 -12.50
CA THR A 108 -3.43 2.75 -12.63
C THR A 108 -3.02 2.79 -14.11
N PRO A 109 -1.92 3.47 -14.46
CA PRO A 109 -1.52 3.65 -15.87
C PRO A 109 -1.01 2.37 -16.53
N ASP A 110 -0.47 1.42 -15.77
CA ASP A 110 0.10 0.18 -16.28
C ASP A 110 0.07 -0.96 -15.25
N ALA A 111 0.35 -2.17 -15.73
CA ALA A 111 0.34 -3.41 -14.93
C ALA A 111 1.43 -3.44 -13.85
N GLU A 112 2.61 -2.85 -14.09
CA GLU A 112 3.70 -2.82 -13.10
C GLU A 112 3.30 -1.93 -11.91
N THR A 113 2.69 -0.78 -12.20
CA THR A 113 2.17 0.15 -11.20
C THR A 113 1.04 -0.48 -10.38
N LEU A 114 0.13 -1.21 -11.03
CA LEU A 114 -0.90 -1.96 -10.29
C LEU A 114 -0.27 -3.06 -9.44
N ALA A 115 0.67 -3.85 -9.97
CA ALA A 115 1.32 -4.94 -9.25
C ALA A 115 2.04 -4.46 -7.99
N VAL A 116 2.82 -3.37 -8.07
CA VAL A 116 3.48 -2.79 -6.89
C VAL A 116 2.47 -2.19 -5.90
N THR A 117 1.33 -1.67 -6.40
CA THR A 117 0.24 -1.18 -5.55
C THR A 117 -0.44 -2.32 -4.80
N LEU A 118 -0.72 -3.46 -5.45
CA LEU A 118 -1.25 -4.65 -4.78
C LEU A 118 -0.30 -5.16 -3.69
N ALA A 119 1.01 -5.20 -3.98
CA ALA A 119 2.02 -5.55 -2.98
C ALA A 119 2.05 -4.57 -1.80
N HIS A 120 1.91 -3.26 -2.06
CA HIS A 120 1.83 -2.22 -1.05
C HIS A 120 0.62 -2.40 -0.12
N GLU A 121 -0.56 -2.59 -0.69
CA GLU A 121 -1.81 -2.71 0.07
C GLU A 121 -1.91 -4.02 0.86
N ALA A 122 -1.32 -5.12 0.36
CA ALA A 122 -1.17 -6.35 1.14
C ALA A 122 -0.37 -6.13 2.43
N GLN A 123 0.71 -5.33 2.38
CA GLN A 123 1.48 -5.01 3.59
C GLN A 123 0.66 -4.17 4.57
N HIS A 124 -0.15 -3.23 4.09
CA HIS A 124 -1.08 -2.50 4.97
C HIS A 124 -2.08 -3.45 5.64
N THR A 125 -2.70 -4.35 4.88
CA THR A 125 -3.65 -5.34 5.40
C THR A 125 -3.01 -6.23 6.47
N LYS A 126 -1.81 -6.75 6.19
CA LYS A 126 -1.03 -7.57 7.14
C LYS A 126 -0.71 -6.82 8.43
N LEU A 127 -0.29 -5.56 8.33
CA LEU A 127 0.02 -4.75 9.51
C LEU A 127 -1.23 -4.41 10.32
N VAL A 128 -2.36 -4.10 9.67
CA VAL A 128 -3.65 -3.87 10.33
C VAL A 128 -4.00 -5.06 11.22
N ALA A 129 -3.98 -6.29 10.69
CA ALA A 129 -4.25 -7.49 11.48
C ALA A 129 -3.26 -7.66 12.64
N LEU A 130 -1.98 -7.41 12.41
CA LEU A 130 -0.97 -7.51 13.46
C LEU A 130 -1.21 -6.49 14.58
N MET A 131 -1.58 -5.25 14.22
CA MET A 131 -1.83 -4.17 15.18
C MET A 131 -3.13 -4.35 15.97
N ASP A 132 -4.10 -5.09 15.43
CA ASP A 132 -5.31 -5.50 16.17
C ASP A 132 -4.97 -6.50 17.29
N LEU A 133 -4.01 -7.39 17.05
CA LEU A 133 -3.55 -8.39 18.02
C LEU A 133 -2.51 -7.83 19.01
N PHE A 134 -1.64 -6.93 18.54
CA PHE A 134 -0.51 -6.43 19.30
C PHE A 134 -0.40 -4.91 19.23
N PRO A 135 -0.54 -4.18 20.36
CA PRO A 135 -0.32 -2.74 20.35
C PRO A 135 1.16 -2.44 20.08
N LEU A 136 1.45 -1.80 18.95
CA LEU A 136 2.82 -1.41 18.57
C LEU A 136 3.19 0.01 19.02
N LEU A 137 2.20 0.88 19.20
CA LEU A 137 2.37 2.28 19.57
C LEU A 137 1.69 2.58 20.89
N ALA A 138 2.32 3.44 21.69
CA ALA A 138 1.68 4.05 22.84
C ALA A 138 0.54 4.99 22.39
N PRO A 139 -0.50 5.20 23.22
CA PRO A 139 -1.58 6.14 22.90
C PRO A 139 -1.09 7.59 22.93
N ASP A 140 -0.63 8.11 21.79
CA ASP A 140 -0.36 9.53 21.58
C ASP A 140 -0.55 9.88 20.11
N ARG A 141 -1.23 11.01 19.83
CA ARG A 141 -1.65 11.41 18.48
C ARG A 141 -1.25 12.83 18.09
N ARG A 142 -0.43 13.52 18.90
CA ARG A 142 -0.16 14.95 18.68
C ARG A 142 1.01 15.21 17.75
N GLU A 143 2.00 14.33 17.73
CA GLU A 143 3.21 14.53 16.93
C GLU A 143 3.01 14.14 15.47
N ILE A 144 3.46 15.00 14.58
CA ILE A 144 3.44 14.80 13.13
C ILE A 144 4.88 14.73 12.59
N PHE A 145 5.09 13.85 11.61
CA PHE A 145 6.40 13.49 11.09
C PHE A 145 6.47 13.64 9.57
N TYR A 146 7.68 13.83 9.06
CA TYR A 146 7.97 13.76 7.63
C TYR A 146 7.81 12.32 7.11
N ALA A 147 7.09 12.14 6.01
CA ALA A 147 6.90 10.86 5.32
C ALA A 147 7.46 10.96 3.89
N PRO A 148 8.53 10.24 3.50
CA PRO A 148 9.19 10.39 2.20
C PRO A 148 8.39 9.95 0.95
N TRP A 149 7.10 9.64 1.11
CA TRP A 149 6.17 9.22 0.06
C TRP A 149 4.94 10.15 -0.04
N ARG A 150 4.79 11.11 0.87
CA ARG A 150 3.67 12.07 0.91
C ARG A 150 4.13 13.44 1.34
N GLU A 151 3.49 14.46 0.77
CA GLU A 151 3.81 15.85 1.09
C GLU A 151 3.12 16.35 2.38
N ASP A 152 2.06 15.68 2.86
CA ASP A 152 1.44 15.99 4.15
C ASP A 152 2.19 15.34 5.34
N PRO A 153 2.38 16.07 6.46
CA PRO A 153 2.86 15.48 7.70
C PRO A 153 1.95 14.35 8.20
N ARG A 154 2.55 13.28 8.73
CA ARG A 154 1.82 12.09 9.15
C ARG A 154 1.89 11.89 10.66
N PRO A 155 0.80 11.48 11.34
CA PRO A 155 0.90 10.98 12.69
C PRO A 155 1.76 9.70 12.73
N LEU A 156 2.31 9.37 13.89
CA LEU A 156 3.24 8.24 14.04
C LEU A 156 2.67 6.90 13.54
N VAL A 157 1.37 6.65 13.75
CA VAL A 157 0.68 5.47 13.20
C VAL A 157 0.71 5.44 11.67
N GLY A 158 0.47 6.59 11.03
CA GLY A 158 0.56 6.71 9.58
C GLY A 158 1.99 6.51 9.07
N LEU A 159 3.00 6.91 9.87
CA LEU A 159 4.39 6.66 9.56
C LEU A 159 4.72 5.17 9.63
N LEU A 160 4.30 4.47 10.69
CA LEU A 160 4.48 3.01 10.85
C LEU A 160 3.88 2.23 9.68
N HIS A 161 2.64 2.56 9.30
CA HIS A 161 1.98 1.96 8.14
C HIS A 161 2.77 2.16 6.86
N GLY A 162 3.18 3.40 6.58
CA GLY A 162 3.93 3.71 5.37
C GLY A 162 5.33 3.06 5.38
N THR A 163 6.02 2.99 6.52
CA THR A 163 7.32 2.30 6.63
C THR A 163 7.21 0.82 6.25
N TYR A 164 6.19 0.12 6.77
CA TYR A 164 6.00 -1.30 6.47
C TYR A 164 5.58 -1.55 5.01
N ALA A 165 4.70 -0.70 4.47
CA ALA A 165 4.30 -0.82 3.07
C ALA A 165 5.48 -0.56 2.11
N HIS A 166 6.29 0.48 2.37
CA HIS A 166 7.45 0.78 1.54
C HIS A 166 8.63 -0.19 1.73
N LEU A 167 8.69 -0.93 2.84
CA LEU A 167 9.54 -2.12 2.95
C LEU A 167 9.13 -3.17 1.89
N GLY A 168 7.83 -3.43 1.73
CA GLY A 168 7.30 -4.31 0.67
C GLY A 168 7.60 -3.78 -0.74
N VAL A 169 7.39 -2.48 -0.98
CA VAL A 169 7.73 -1.84 -2.26
C VAL A 169 9.22 -1.97 -2.57
N ALA A 170 10.10 -1.75 -1.59
CA ALA A 170 11.54 -1.94 -1.79
C ALA A 170 11.87 -3.41 -2.15
N ALA A 171 11.21 -4.38 -1.51
CA ALA A 171 11.38 -5.80 -1.83
C ALA A 171 10.91 -6.14 -3.25
N PHE A 172 9.82 -5.53 -3.73
CA PHE A 172 9.32 -5.68 -5.09
C PHE A 172 10.39 -5.23 -6.09
N TRP A 173 10.91 -4.02 -5.94
CA TRP A 173 11.93 -3.51 -6.86
C TRP A 173 13.27 -4.23 -6.77
N ARG A 174 13.64 -4.73 -5.58
CA ARG A 174 14.88 -5.49 -5.35
C ARG A 174 14.97 -6.74 -6.21
N ALA A 175 13.86 -7.42 -6.48
CA ALA A 175 13.86 -8.66 -7.26
C ALA A 175 13.84 -8.44 -8.79
N ARG A 176 13.74 -7.18 -9.25
CA ARG A 176 13.63 -6.83 -10.67
C ARG A 176 14.97 -6.31 -11.23
N PRO A 177 15.31 -6.64 -12.48
CA PRO A 177 16.51 -6.12 -13.12
C PRO A 177 16.29 -4.71 -13.69
N GLY A 178 17.40 -4.06 -14.07
CA GLY A 178 17.37 -2.80 -14.82
C GLY A 178 17.53 -1.55 -13.96
N LEU A 179 17.86 -0.44 -14.64
CA LEU A 179 18.22 0.82 -13.97
C LEU A 179 17.04 1.46 -13.22
N ARG A 180 15.82 1.36 -13.77
CA ARG A 180 14.60 1.85 -13.11
C ARG A 180 14.35 1.10 -11.80
N ALA A 181 14.35 -0.23 -11.83
CA ALA A 181 14.16 -1.04 -10.63
C ALA A 181 15.21 -0.75 -9.55
N GLN A 182 16.48 -0.58 -9.94
CA GLN A 182 17.53 -0.19 -8.99
C GLN A 182 17.34 1.22 -8.43
N THR A 183 16.82 2.17 -9.21
CA THR A 183 16.48 3.52 -8.73
C THR A 183 15.38 3.46 -7.69
N GLU A 184 14.29 2.76 -8.00
CA GLU A 184 13.15 2.60 -7.09
C GLU A 184 13.54 1.82 -5.82
N PHE A 185 14.31 0.73 -5.95
CA PHE A 185 14.82 -0.02 -4.81
C PHE A 185 15.67 0.88 -3.90
N ALA A 186 16.61 1.64 -4.45
CA ALA A 186 17.46 2.56 -3.70
C ALA A 186 16.66 3.66 -2.99
N ARG A 187 15.64 4.22 -3.68
CA ARG A 187 14.75 5.24 -3.14
C ARG A 187 13.95 4.70 -1.97
N TRP A 188 13.21 3.60 -2.19
CA TRP A 188 12.26 3.09 -1.21
C TRP A 188 12.94 2.42 -0.01
N ARG A 189 14.06 1.70 -0.19
CA ARG A 189 14.80 1.13 0.94
C ARG A 189 15.34 2.22 1.88
N SER A 190 15.82 3.33 1.32
CA SER A 190 16.37 4.44 2.10
C SER A 190 15.26 5.25 2.78
N ALA A 191 14.14 5.51 2.09
CA ALA A 191 12.96 6.15 2.66
C ALA A 191 12.35 5.34 3.83
N ALA A 192 12.17 4.04 3.64
CA ALA A 192 11.68 3.14 4.68
C ALA A 192 12.67 3.07 5.85
N LEU A 193 13.98 3.02 5.61
CA LEU A 193 14.98 3.01 6.70
C LEU A 193 14.91 4.30 7.53
N PHE A 194 14.91 5.45 6.86
CA PHE A 194 14.82 6.75 7.53
C PHE A 194 13.60 6.82 8.48
N THR A 195 12.45 6.35 8.00
CA THR A 195 11.21 6.37 8.80
C THR A 195 11.21 5.30 9.89
N ALA A 196 11.80 4.12 9.67
CA ALA A 196 12.02 3.11 10.71
C ALA A 196 12.89 3.67 11.85
N GLU A 197 13.96 4.39 11.53
CA GLU A 197 14.82 5.02 12.54
C GLU A 197 14.11 6.17 13.26
N THR A 198 13.29 6.94 12.54
CA THR A 198 12.41 7.96 13.16
C THR A 198 11.45 7.33 14.16
N LEU A 199 10.81 6.20 13.80
CA LEU A 199 9.92 5.46 14.69
C LEU A 199 10.65 4.97 15.95
N LEU A 200 11.85 4.41 15.81
CA LEU A 200 12.68 3.95 16.94
C LEU A 200 13.07 5.08 17.88
N ASN A 201 13.32 6.27 17.34
CA ASN A 201 13.72 7.45 18.11
C ASN A 201 12.54 8.24 18.70
N SER A 202 11.30 7.90 18.34
CA SER A 202 10.11 8.61 18.82
C SER A 202 9.86 8.46 20.34
N GLY A 203 10.35 7.39 20.95
CA GLY A 203 10.02 7.03 22.34
C GLY A 203 8.56 6.62 22.54
N LYS A 204 7.78 6.40 21.47
CA LYS A 204 6.35 6.06 21.52
C LYS A 204 6.02 4.63 21.08
N LEU A 205 7.02 3.79 20.86
CA LEU A 205 6.82 2.37 20.57
C LEU A 205 6.64 1.57 21.88
N THR A 206 5.71 0.63 21.90
CA THR A 206 5.63 -0.39 22.96
C THR A 206 6.85 -1.31 22.89
N ALA A 207 7.04 -2.21 23.87
CA ALA A 207 8.11 -3.20 23.80
C ALA A 207 8.01 -4.07 22.52
N THR A 208 6.80 -4.51 22.16
CA THR A 208 6.52 -5.25 20.92
C THR A 208 6.77 -4.40 19.68
N GLY A 209 6.31 -3.13 19.69
CA GLY A 209 6.57 -2.18 18.61
C GLY A 209 8.06 -1.94 18.38
N GLN A 210 8.85 -1.82 19.44
CA GLN A 210 10.30 -1.68 19.33
C GLN A 210 10.93 -2.92 18.68
N ALA A 211 10.56 -4.13 19.11
CA ALA A 211 11.07 -5.36 18.50
C ALA A 211 10.69 -5.44 17.00
N PHE A 212 9.43 -5.14 16.67
CA PHE A 212 8.93 -5.15 15.30
C PHE A 212 9.67 -4.17 14.39
N VAL A 213 9.78 -2.90 14.81
CA VAL A 213 10.45 -1.85 14.02
C VAL A 213 11.95 -2.08 13.94
N ARG A 214 12.60 -2.63 14.97
CA ARG A 214 14.02 -3.04 14.89
C ARG A 214 14.22 -4.11 13.82
N GLY A 215 13.34 -5.11 13.76
CA GLY A 215 13.37 -6.12 12.70
C GLY A 215 13.28 -5.51 11.30
N MET A 216 12.36 -4.57 11.08
CA MET A 216 12.28 -3.82 9.82
C MET A 216 13.59 -3.07 9.52
N ALA A 217 14.10 -2.30 10.49
CA ALA A 217 15.31 -1.51 10.32
C ALA A 217 16.54 -2.38 10.03
N GLU A 218 16.66 -3.56 10.64
CA GLU A 218 17.74 -4.51 10.37
C GLU A 218 17.70 -5.04 8.94
N VAL A 219 16.53 -5.40 8.42
CA VAL A 219 16.35 -5.78 7.02
C VAL A 219 16.75 -4.62 6.10
N LEU A 220 16.23 -3.43 6.37
CA LEU A 220 16.47 -2.24 5.56
C LEU A 220 17.93 -1.80 5.57
N ARG A 221 18.63 -1.88 6.70
CA ARG A 221 20.07 -1.60 6.78
C ARG A 221 20.88 -2.55 5.90
N ARG A 222 20.56 -3.86 5.94
CA ARG A 222 21.20 -4.85 5.05
C ARG A 222 20.94 -4.50 3.59
N TRP A 223 19.70 -4.18 3.23
CA TRP A 223 19.35 -3.78 1.86
C TRP A 223 20.02 -2.47 1.45
N CYS A 224 20.10 -1.46 2.31
CA CYS A 224 20.80 -0.20 2.03
C CYS A 224 22.30 -0.42 1.76
N ALA A 225 22.91 -1.45 2.36
CA ALA A 225 24.30 -1.84 2.11
C ALA A 225 24.50 -2.60 0.78
N GLU A 226 23.42 -3.08 0.14
CA GLU A 226 23.53 -3.74 -1.15
C GLU A 226 23.87 -2.72 -2.25
N PRO A 227 24.88 -3.00 -3.10
CA PRO A 227 25.25 -2.10 -4.17
C PRO A 227 24.14 -1.98 -5.20
N VAL A 228 23.96 -0.77 -5.72
CA VAL A 228 23.15 -0.48 -6.91
C VAL A 228 24.00 0.32 -7.88
N HIS A 229 23.56 0.41 -9.13
CA HIS A 229 24.23 1.21 -10.15
C HIS A 229 24.37 2.67 -9.68
N PRO A 230 25.54 3.32 -9.84
CA PRO A 230 25.76 4.68 -9.35
C PRO A 230 24.74 5.70 -9.86
N THR A 231 24.35 5.60 -11.14
CA THR A 231 23.29 6.44 -11.72
C THR A 231 21.93 6.23 -11.06
N ALA A 232 21.56 4.99 -10.73
CA ALA A 232 20.31 4.71 -10.03
C ALA A 232 20.31 5.32 -8.63
N LEU A 233 21.43 5.22 -7.91
CA LEU A 233 21.58 5.86 -6.60
C LEU A 233 21.47 7.39 -6.71
N ALA A 234 22.11 8.00 -7.71
CA ALA A 234 22.06 9.45 -7.92
C ALA A 234 20.62 9.93 -8.21
N HIS A 235 19.88 9.21 -9.06
CA HIS A 235 18.46 9.52 -9.31
C HIS A 235 17.60 9.38 -8.05
N ALA A 236 17.76 8.28 -7.31
CA ALA A 236 17.02 8.05 -6.07
C ALA A 236 17.25 9.16 -5.03
N VAL A 237 18.50 9.60 -4.88
CA VAL A 237 18.87 10.71 -3.97
C VAL A 237 18.26 12.03 -4.44
N ALA A 238 18.33 12.33 -5.75
CA ALA A 238 17.76 13.55 -6.32
C ALA A 238 16.23 13.60 -6.13
N GLU A 239 15.53 12.50 -6.37
CA GLU A 239 14.08 12.41 -6.16
C GLU A 239 13.70 12.56 -4.68
N ALA A 240 14.46 11.94 -3.77
CA ALA A 240 14.22 12.06 -2.34
C ALA A 240 14.45 13.50 -1.84
N ALA A 241 15.48 14.18 -2.35
CA ALA A 241 15.73 15.59 -2.05
C ALA A 241 14.60 16.49 -2.57
N ALA A 242 14.23 16.33 -3.84
CA ALA A 242 13.14 17.10 -4.44
C ALA A 242 11.80 16.89 -3.72
N HIS A 243 11.50 15.67 -3.27
CA HIS A 243 10.32 15.39 -2.44
C HIS A 243 10.39 16.14 -1.10
N ARG A 244 11.56 16.11 -0.43
CA ARG A 244 11.76 16.78 0.84
C ARG A 244 11.57 18.30 0.73
N ASP A 245 12.03 18.91 -0.37
CA ASP A 245 11.85 20.34 -0.62
C ASP A 245 10.37 20.71 -0.82
N ARG A 246 9.60 19.88 -1.55
CA ARG A 246 8.15 20.06 -1.69
C ARG A 246 7.41 19.94 -0.37
N TRP A 247 7.77 18.93 0.45
CA TRP A 247 7.21 18.78 1.79
C TRP A 247 7.52 19.99 2.68
N ALA A 248 8.77 20.46 2.71
CA ALA A 248 9.17 21.61 3.51
C ALA A 248 8.41 22.89 3.10
N THR A 249 8.26 23.10 1.78
CA THR A 249 7.47 24.21 1.23
C THR A 249 6.01 24.12 1.67
N ARG A 250 5.40 22.94 1.60
CA ARG A 250 4.00 22.72 2.01
C ARG A 250 3.79 22.98 3.50
N VAL A 251 4.69 22.48 4.35
CA VAL A 251 4.63 22.68 5.80
C VAL A 251 4.81 24.17 6.15
N ALA A 252 5.74 24.86 5.50
CA ALA A 252 5.93 26.30 5.71
C ALA A 252 4.70 27.14 5.32
N ASN A 253 3.93 26.70 4.32
CA ASN A 253 2.71 27.38 3.88
C ASN A 253 1.46 27.05 4.72
N THR A 254 1.55 26.07 5.64
CA THR A 254 0.41 25.61 6.45
C THR A 254 0.56 25.91 7.95
N GLY A 255 1.73 26.41 8.38
CA GLY A 255 1.99 26.92 9.73
C GLY A 255 1.91 28.44 9.79
#